data_AF-A0A924IME5-F1
#
_entry.id   AF-A0A924IME5-F1
#
_cell.length_a   1.000
_cell.length_b   1.000
_cell.length_c   1.000
_cell.angle_alpha   90.00
_cell.angle_beta   90.00
_cell.angle_gamma   90.00
#
_symmetry.space_group_name_H-M   'P 1'
#
loop_
_entity.id
_entity.type
_entity.pdbx_description
1 polymer ?
#
loop_
_entity_poly.entity_id
_entity_poly.type
_entity_poly.pdbx_seq_one_letter_code
_entity_poly.pdbx_strand_id
1 'polypeptide(L)' 'IGDGLVPLFSALGQHDEAPHCLDFLPENQWTSYATNHMDLLKRPEVTAQVLKWLGR' A
#
# COMPACT_ATOMS: atom_id res chain seq x y z
N ILE A 1 -11.34 5.93 4.67
CA ILE A 1 -10.57 5.93 3.38
C ILE A 1 -9.82 4.61 3.31
N GLY A 2 -9.86 3.92 2.17
CA GLY A 2 -9.26 2.60 1.98
C GLY A 2 -9.64 2.04 0.61
N ASP A 3 -9.35 0.76 0.38
CA ASP A 3 -9.59 0.07 -0.90
C ASP A 3 -10.91 -0.74 -0.93
N GLY A 4 -11.75 -0.57 0.09
CA GLY A 4 -13.00 -1.31 0.26
C GLY A 4 -12.90 -2.59 1.10
N LEU A 5 -11.67 -3.05 1.41
CA LEU A 5 -11.43 -4.16 2.35
C LEU A 5 -10.50 -3.74 3.49
N VAL A 6 -9.41 -3.04 3.15
CA VAL A 6 -8.37 -2.63 4.08
C VAL A 6 -8.39 -1.10 4.24
N PRO A 7 -8.45 -0.58 5.48
CA PRO A 7 -8.30 0.84 5.75
C PRO A 7 -6.92 1.35 5.34
N LEU A 8 -6.84 2.59 4.82
CA LEU A 8 -5.58 3.17 4.34
C LEU A 8 -4.47 3.19 5.41
N PHE A 9 -4.78 3.62 6.64
CA PHE A 9 -3.79 3.67 7.73
C PHE A 9 -3.22 2.28 8.04
N SER A 10 -4.06 1.24 8.00
CA SER A 10 -3.63 -0.15 8.20
C SER A 10 -2.70 -0.61 7.08
N ALA A 11 -3.01 -0.29 5.82
CA ALA A 11 -2.13 -0.56 4.68
C ALA A 11 -0.80 0.20 4.75
N LEU A 12 -0.77 1.36 5.39
CA LEU A 12 0.44 2.17 5.62
C LEU A 12 1.21 1.75 6.88
N GLY A 13 0.83 0.66 7.54
CA GLY A 13 1.51 0.17 8.74
C GLY A 13 1.23 0.98 10.01
N GLN A 14 0.20 1.84 10.01
CA GLN A 14 -0.14 2.68 11.15
C GLN A 14 -1.14 1.96 12.07
N HIS A 15 -0.89 2.05 13.37
CA HIS A 15 -1.75 1.48 14.40
C HIS A 15 -1.77 2.41 15.64
N ASP A 16 -2.85 2.37 16.43
CA ASP A 16 -2.95 3.18 17.65
C ASP A 16 -2.00 2.69 18.75
N GLU A 17 -1.78 1.38 18.81
CA GLU A 17 -0.81 0.75 19.70
C GLU A 17 0.57 0.70 19.04
N ALA A 18 1.54 1.40 19.65
CA ALA A 18 2.91 1.50 19.15
C ALA A 18 3.59 0.16 18.80
N PRO A 19 3.39 -0.96 19.53
CA PRO A 19 4.00 -2.26 19.18
C PRO A 19 3.51 -2.85 17.86
N HIS A 20 2.42 -2.35 17.29
CA HIS A 20 1.82 -2.84 16.05
C HIS A 20 2.11 -1.93 14.85
N CYS A 21 2.80 -0.82 15.04
CA CYS A 21 3.25 0.02 13.94
C CYS A 21 4.36 -0.66 13.13
N LEU A 22 4.24 -0.59 11.82
CA LEU A 22 5.27 -1.01 10.88
C LEU A 22 5.89 0.27 10.34
N ASP A 23 7.09 0.62 10.82
CA ASP A 23 7.81 1.88 10.54
C ASP A 23 8.30 1.96 9.08
N PHE A 24 7.38 1.90 8.11
CA PHE A 24 7.69 2.02 6.70
C PHE A 24 8.19 3.45 6.41
N LEU A 25 9.41 3.57 5.91
CA LEU A 25 9.93 4.86 5.44
C LEU A 25 9.03 5.44 4.33
N PRO A 26 8.76 6.75 4.30
CA PRO A 26 7.89 7.37 3.30
C PRO A 26 8.28 7.05 1.86
N GLU A 27 9.57 6.94 1.55
CA GLU A 27 10.08 6.57 0.22
C GLU A 27 9.77 5.13 -0.20
N ASN A 28 9.48 4.25 0.78
CA ASN A 28 9.09 2.87 0.56
C ASN A 28 7.56 2.69 0.54
N GLN A 29 6.81 3.79 0.59
CA GLN A 29 5.35 3.79 0.48
C GLN A 29 4.92 4.28 -0.90
N TRP A 30 3.79 3.76 -1.38
CA TRP A 30 3.15 4.26 -2.60
C TRP A 30 1.63 4.10 -2.47
N THR A 31 0.88 5.17 -2.77
CA THR A 31 -0.58 5.17 -2.68
C THR A 31 -1.20 5.25 -4.08
N SER A 32 -2.03 4.27 -4.40
CA SER A 32 -2.81 4.24 -5.65
C SER A 32 -4.22 4.81 -5.40
N TYR A 33 -4.65 5.75 -6.23
CA TYR A 33 -5.97 6.35 -6.14
C TYR A 33 -7.00 5.61 -7.00
N ALA A 34 -8.25 5.58 -6.51
CA ALA A 34 -9.37 4.88 -7.15
C ALA A 34 -9.08 3.40 -7.44
N THR A 35 -8.37 2.73 -6.53
CA THR A 35 -8.02 1.31 -6.61
C THR A 35 -8.76 0.58 -5.50
N ASN A 36 -9.67 -0.33 -5.85
CA ASN A 36 -10.24 -1.23 -4.85
C ASN A 36 -9.29 -2.40 -4.57
N HIS A 37 -9.61 -3.21 -3.56
CA HIS A 37 -8.76 -4.30 -3.14
C HIS A 37 -8.42 -5.30 -4.26
N MET A 38 -9.42 -5.67 -5.07
CA MET A 38 -9.23 -6.64 -6.16
C MET A 38 -8.51 -6.05 -7.37
N ASP A 39 -8.53 -4.73 -7.53
CA ASP A 39 -7.79 -4.04 -8.58
C ASP A 39 -6.27 -4.14 -8.40
N LEU A 40 -5.79 -4.34 -7.15
CA LEU A 40 -4.36 -4.57 -6.86
C LEU A 40 -3.77 -5.75 -7.64
N LEU A 41 -4.59 -6.74 -7.99
CA LEU A 41 -4.14 -7.95 -8.69
C LEU A 41 -3.94 -7.75 -10.19
N LYS A 42 -4.50 -6.70 -10.79
CA LYS A 42 -4.57 -6.56 -12.26
C LYS A 42 -4.27 -5.16 -12.81
N ARG A 43 -4.25 -4.12 -11.98
CA ARG A 43 -3.99 -2.76 -12.44
C ARG A 43 -2.55 -2.61 -12.93
N PRO A 44 -2.33 -2.13 -14.17
CA PRO A 44 -0.97 -1.96 -14.72
C PRO A 44 -0.06 -1.08 -13.86
N GLU A 45 -0.61 -0.05 -13.21
CA GLU A 45 0.15 0.88 -12.38
C GLU A 45 0.70 0.20 -11.12
N VAL A 46 -0.06 -0.75 -10.56
CA VAL A 46 0.37 -1.55 -9.41
C VAL A 46 1.52 -2.47 -9.82
N THR A 47 1.37 -3.19 -10.93
CA THR A 47 2.45 -4.03 -11.48
C THR A 47 3.70 -3.21 -11.79
N ALA A 48 3.55 -2.02 -12.39
CA ALA A 48 4.68 -1.14 -12.69
C ALA A 48 5.43 -0.70 -11.42
N GLN A 49 4.70 -0.37 -10.34
CA GLN A 49 5.31 -0.02 -9.07
C GLN A 49 6.03 -1.21 -8.42
N VAL A 50 5.43 -2.40 -8.44
CA VAL A 50 6.07 -3.62 -7.92
C VAL A 50 7.35 -3.94 -8.69
N LEU A 51 7.31 -3.84 -10.02
CA LEU A 51 8.50 -4.02 -10.86
C LEU A 51 9.58 -2.97 -10.57
N LYS A 52 9.21 -1.72 -10.27
CA LYS A 52 10.17 -0.69 -9.85
C LYS A 52 10.85 -1.03 -8.52
N TRP A 53 10.13 -1.62 -7.57
CA TRP A 53 10.70 -2.03 -6.29
C TRP A 53 11.58 -3.29 -6.39
N LEU A 54 11.22 -4.22 -7.29
CA LEU A 54 11.97 -5.47 -7.49
C LEU A 54 13.12 -5.35 -8.49
N GLY A 55 13.00 -4.41 -9.43
CA GLY A 55 14.03 -4.05 -10.39
C GLY A 55 15.13 -3.27 -9.69
N ARG A 56 16.33 -3.84 -9.66
CA ARG A 56 17.54 -3.15 -9.22
C ARG A 56 17.89 -1.98 -10.14
#